data_AF-A0A7J9KS75-F1
#
_entry.id   AF-A0A7J9KS75-F1
#
_cell.length_a   1.000
_cell.length_b   1.000
_cell.length_c   1.000
_cell.angle_alpha   90.00
_cell.angle_beta   90.00
_cell.angle_gamma   90.00
#
_symmetry.space_group_name_H-M   'P 1'
#
loop_
_entity.id
_entity.type
_entity.pdbx_description
1 polymer ?
#
loop_
_entity_poly.entity_id
_entity_poly.type
_entity_poly.pdbx_seq_one_letter_code
_entity_poly.pdbx_strand_id
1 'polypeptide(L)'
;MFFKLCEGNASEDRGNTALGDNVFSSEQAFLLRIISEILNERINEVRVPNETALCVLGIFKRSVSIVDFGARAKSGLPTGSTSVDVMGYSLIILRDICAQDGLGDLKKDSVDVFDLLLSNDLTNVILSLLHDLEPPAIIRKTLKDSENRELNLGSTKLCPYKGFRRDLVAIIGNCAYRRKNVQDEIRQKSGILLLLQQCVTDDDNPYLREWGIWSLRNLLEGNAENQQIVADLQLQGSVDMPELARLGLKVEVDQNTHRAKLVNIPGSYTKPVE
;
A
#
# COMPACT_ATOMS: atom_id res chain seq x y z
N MET A 1 13.64 25.54 -0.82
CA MET A 1 13.67 24.11 -1.19
C MET A 1 12.41 23.73 -1.95
N PHE A 2 11.23 23.89 -1.34
CA PHE A 2 9.95 23.48 -1.93
C PHE A 2 9.53 24.24 -3.20
N PHE A 3 9.90 25.51 -3.36
CA PHE A 3 9.59 26.27 -4.58
C PHE A 3 10.15 25.60 -5.86
N LYS A 4 11.39 25.09 -5.81
CA LYS A 4 12.02 24.37 -6.92
C LYS A 4 11.36 23.02 -7.27
N LEU A 5 10.60 22.41 -6.34
CA LEU A 5 9.82 21.20 -6.65
C LEU A 5 8.63 21.53 -7.56
N CYS A 6 8.03 22.71 -7.39
CA CYS A 6 6.79 23.10 -8.05
C CYS A 6 7.02 23.99 -9.30
N GLU A 7 8.26 24.40 -9.61
CA GLU A 7 8.62 25.26 -10.76
C GLU A 7 8.59 24.57 -12.13
N GLY A 8 8.53 23.23 -12.21
CA GLY A 8 8.42 22.50 -13.49
C GLY A 8 7.08 22.68 -14.24
N ASN A 9 6.23 23.63 -13.81
CA ASN A 9 4.82 23.74 -14.17
C ASN A 9 4.48 24.91 -15.13
N ALA A 10 5.45 25.63 -15.70
CA ALA A 10 5.17 26.85 -16.47
C ALA A 10 5.06 26.68 -18.00
N SER A 11 4.61 25.53 -18.50
CA SER A 11 4.42 25.34 -19.95
C SER A 11 3.36 24.28 -20.26
N GLU A 12 2.08 24.64 -20.18
CA GLU A 12 1.05 23.96 -20.97
C GLU A 12 0.88 24.71 -22.30
N ASP A 13 1.10 23.97 -23.39
CA ASP A 13 0.37 23.97 -24.67
C ASP A 13 1.28 23.96 -25.91
N ARG A 14 1.52 22.75 -26.45
CA ARG A 14 1.36 22.42 -27.88
C ARG A 14 1.86 21.01 -28.20
N GLY A 15 0.96 20.23 -28.78
CA GLY A 15 1.32 19.34 -29.89
C GLY A 15 1.80 17.94 -29.53
N ASN A 16 1.10 16.96 -30.09
CA ASN A 16 1.35 15.52 -30.03
C ASN A 16 2.81 15.08 -30.31
N THR A 17 3.08 13.87 -29.79
CA THR A 17 4.05 12.84 -30.24
C THR A 17 5.52 13.00 -29.83
N ALA A 18 5.81 12.63 -28.58
CA ALA A 18 6.89 11.72 -28.14
C ALA A 18 6.95 11.72 -26.59
N LEU A 19 5.98 11.07 -25.94
CA LEU A 19 5.91 11.02 -24.47
C LEU A 19 6.87 9.94 -23.95
N GLY A 20 8.16 10.29 -23.87
CA GLY A 20 9.21 9.45 -23.30
C GLY A 20 10.18 10.31 -22.49
N ASP A 21 10.25 10.04 -21.20
CA ASP A 21 11.36 10.32 -20.26
C ASP A 21 11.63 11.72 -19.70
N ASN A 22 11.03 12.82 -20.18
CA ASN A 22 11.40 14.18 -19.71
C ASN A 22 10.38 14.94 -18.84
N VAL A 23 9.48 14.27 -18.11
CA VAL A 23 8.50 14.97 -17.26
C VAL A 23 9.08 15.38 -15.90
N PHE A 24 10.00 14.59 -15.35
CA PHE A 24 10.64 14.88 -14.08
C PHE A 24 12.16 14.89 -14.20
N SER A 25 12.81 15.79 -13.47
CA SER A 25 14.26 15.92 -13.48
C SER A 25 14.93 15.08 -12.38
N SER A 26 16.19 14.72 -12.59
CA SER A 26 16.99 13.98 -11.59
C SER A 26 17.16 14.78 -10.29
N GLU A 27 17.21 16.11 -10.40
CA GLU A 27 17.27 17.04 -9.28
C GLU A 27 15.96 17.02 -8.47
N GLN A 28 14.81 16.88 -9.12
CA GLN A 28 13.53 16.73 -8.42
C GLN A 28 13.48 15.42 -7.62
N ALA A 29 13.92 14.30 -8.23
CA ALA A 29 14.00 13.00 -7.54
C ALA A 29 14.95 13.08 -6.34
N PHE A 30 16.14 13.67 -6.52
CA PHE A 30 17.10 13.88 -5.45
C PHE A 30 16.53 14.76 -4.33
N LEU A 31 15.83 15.84 -4.68
CA LEU A 31 15.25 16.76 -3.72
C LEU A 31 14.15 16.10 -2.87
N LEU A 32 13.26 15.33 -3.50
CA LEU A 32 12.23 14.56 -2.81
C LEU A 32 12.83 13.50 -1.90
N ARG A 33 13.92 12.84 -2.32
CA ARG A 33 14.66 11.91 -1.46
C ARG A 33 15.12 12.59 -0.18
N ILE A 34 15.84 13.71 -0.29
CA ILE A 34 16.35 14.44 0.88
C ILE A 34 15.20 14.87 1.80
N ILE A 35 14.08 15.34 1.24
CA ILE A 35 12.91 15.73 2.03
C ILE A 35 12.30 14.52 2.74
N SER A 36 12.18 13.39 2.06
CA SER A 36 11.65 12.15 2.66
C SER A 36 12.54 11.66 3.81
N GLU A 37 13.87 11.77 3.68
CA GLU A 37 14.82 11.41 4.73
C GLU A 37 14.67 12.34 5.94
N ILE A 38 14.61 13.65 5.71
CA ILE A 38 14.43 14.66 6.78
C ILE A 38 13.12 14.44 7.53
N LEU A 39 12.01 14.22 6.82
CA LEU A 39 10.71 14.02 7.44
C LEU A 39 10.65 12.72 8.24
N ASN A 40 11.23 11.64 7.72
CA ASN A 40 11.27 10.36 8.41
C ASN A 40 12.12 10.43 9.69
N GLU A 41 13.27 11.13 9.68
CA GLU A 41 14.12 11.29 10.86
C GLU A 41 13.53 12.25 11.91
N ARG A 42 12.78 13.27 11.47
CA ARG A 42 12.31 14.38 12.31
C ARG A 42 10.79 14.54 12.28
N ILE A 43 10.08 13.42 12.22
CA ILE A 43 8.62 13.40 12.01
C ILE A 43 7.83 14.20 13.06
N ASN A 44 8.36 14.29 14.29
CA ASN A 44 7.76 15.03 15.40
C ASN A 44 8.22 16.50 15.50
N GLU A 45 9.25 16.90 14.76
CA GLU A 45 9.84 18.25 14.83
C GLU A 45 9.48 19.11 13.62
N VAL A 46 9.27 18.49 12.45
CA VAL A 46 9.08 19.19 11.18
C VAL A 46 7.62 19.06 10.73
N ARG A 47 6.90 20.19 10.70
CA ARG A 47 5.57 20.26 10.09
C ARG A 47 5.65 20.67 8.63
N VAL A 48 4.95 19.95 7.76
CA VAL A 48 4.87 20.26 6.33
C VAL A 48 3.77 21.32 6.10
N PRO A 49 4.06 22.45 5.43
CA PRO A 49 3.04 23.43 5.09
C PRO A 49 1.97 22.87 4.14
N ASN A 50 0.72 23.35 4.25
CA ASN A 50 -0.42 22.93 3.41
C ASN A 50 -0.11 22.96 1.91
N GLU A 51 0.48 24.05 1.43
CA GLU A 51 0.88 24.24 0.01
C GLU A 51 1.89 23.20 -0.44
N THR A 52 2.81 22.83 0.45
CA THR A 52 3.83 21.81 0.18
C THR A 52 3.20 20.43 0.11
N ALA A 53 2.32 20.09 1.06
CA ALA A 53 1.60 18.82 1.06
C ALA A 53 0.77 18.64 -0.23
N LEU A 54 0.08 19.69 -0.66
CA LEU A 54 -0.65 19.72 -1.94
C LEU A 54 0.27 19.57 -3.15
N CYS A 55 1.42 20.26 -3.17
CA CYS A 55 2.38 20.14 -4.26
C CYS A 55 2.91 18.69 -4.34
N VAL A 56 3.24 18.05 -3.22
CA VAL A 56 3.68 16.65 -3.17
C VAL A 56 2.57 15.71 -3.66
N LEU A 57 1.31 15.92 -3.25
CA LEU A 57 0.18 15.15 -3.75
C LEU A 57 0.00 15.30 -5.27
N GLY A 58 0.14 16.51 -5.80
CA GLY A 58 0.08 16.77 -7.24
C GLY A 58 1.22 16.08 -8.01
N ILE A 59 2.44 16.12 -7.48
CA ILE A 59 3.60 15.39 -8.03
C ILE A 59 3.31 13.89 -8.05
N PHE A 60 2.83 13.33 -6.94
CA PHE A 60 2.49 11.91 -6.83
C PHE A 60 1.45 11.51 -7.89
N LYS A 61 0.32 12.21 -7.98
CA LYS A 61 -0.74 11.92 -8.96
C LYS A 61 -0.22 11.94 -10.41
N ARG A 62 0.60 12.93 -10.77
CA ARG A 62 1.21 13.00 -12.11
C ARG A 62 2.18 11.85 -12.35
N SER A 63 3.04 11.55 -11.38
CA SER A 63 4.00 10.45 -11.51
C SER A 63 3.31 9.08 -11.69
N VAL A 64 2.19 8.85 -11.00
CA VAL A 64 1.35 7.65 -11.18
C VAL A 64 0.83 7.51 -12.61
N SER A 65 0.50 8.61 -13.29
CA SER A 65 0.01 8.55 -14.68
C SER A 65 1.10 8.23 -15.71
N ILE A 66 2.37 8.33 -15.32
CA ILE A 66 3.53 8.20 -16.22
C ILE A 66 4.30 6.90 -15.97
N VAL A 67 4.34 6.43 -14.72
CA VAL A 67 5.08 5.21 -14.36
C VAL A 67 4.42 3.99 -15.00
N ASP A 68 5.25 3.14 -15.61
CA ASP A 68 4.84 1.84 -16.12
C ASP A 68 4.69 0.84 -14.96
N PHE A 69 3.49 0.28 -14.82
CA PHE A 69 3.16 -0.77 -13.86
C PHE A 69 3.21 -2.18 -14.48
N GLY A 70 3.68 -2.32 -15.72
CA GLY A 70 3.81 -3.61 -16.42
C GLY A 70 5.05 -4.42 -16.04
N ALA A 71 6.06 -3.79 -15.43
CA ALA A 71 7.32 -4.43 -15.06
C ALA A 71 7.46 -4.60 -13.53
N ARG A 72 7.89 -5.79 -13.10
CA ARG A 72 8.18 -6.04 -11.67
C ARG A 72 9.48 -5.34 -11.27
N ALA A 73 9.41 -4.61 -10.16
CA ALA A 73 10.58 -4.01 -9.52
C ALA A 73 11.70 -5.01 -9.19
N LYS A 74 12.94 -4.56 -9.36
CA LYS A 74 14.15 -5.31 -8.96
C LYS A 74 14.73 -4.82 -7.63
N SER A 75 14.48 -3.58 -7.24
CA SER A 75 15.05 -2.93 -6.06
C SER A 75 14.00 -2.09 -5.33
N GLY A 76 14.33 -1.66 -4.11
CA GLY A 76 13.65 -0.53 -3.47
C GLY A 76 14.10 0.80 -4.07
N LEU A 77 13.67 1.90 -3.46
CA LEU A 77 14.12 3.24 -3.80
C LEU A 77 15.57 3.49 -3.32
N PRO A 78 16.41 4.19 -4.09
CA PRO A 78 16.19 4.61 -5.48
C PRO A 78 16.29 3.43 -6.46
N THR A 79 15.50 3.48 -7.53
CA THR A 79 15.37 2.44 -8.56
C THR A 79 16.21 2.71 -9.81
N GLY A 80 16.69 3.95 -9.98
CA GLY A 80 17.38 4.39 -11.19
C GLY A 80 16.42 4.89 -12.29
N SER A 81 15.11 4.80 -12.07
CA SER A 81 14.11 5.48 -12.90
C SER A 81 13.63 6.74 -12.20
N THR A 82 13.87 7.90 -12.82
CA THR A 82 13.49 9.20 -12.24
C THR A 82 12.00 9.30 -11.92
N SER A 83 11.13 8.80 -12.80
CA SER A 83 9.68 8.87 -12.60
C SER A 83 9.22 7.97 -11.44
N VAL A 84 9.78 6.77 -11.32
CA VAL A 84 9.51 5.84 -10.21
C VAL A 84 10.03 6.41 -8.89
N ASP A 85 11.22 7.01 -8.91
CA ASP A 85 11.83 7.59 -7.72
C ASP A 85 11.05 8.81 -7.23
N VAL A 86 10.64 9.70 -8.14
CA VAL A 86 9.74 10.84 -7.81
C VAL A 86 8.43 10.34 -7.22
N MET A 87 7.80 9.33 -7.82
CA MET A 87 6.56 8.75 -7.30
C MET A 87 6.75 8.17 -5.89
N GLY A 88 7.80 7.36 -5.72
CA GLY A 88 8.07 6.66 -4.48
C GLY A 88 8.42 7.60 -3.33
N TYR A 89 9.30 8.57 -3.54
CA TYR A 89 9.62 9.55 -2.49
C TYR A 89 8.44 10.47 -2.19
N SER A 90 7.62 10.84 -3.18
CA SER A 90 6.38 11.59 -2.93
C SER A 90 5.40 10.78 -2.07
N LEU A 91 5.28 9.47 -2.32
CA LEU A 91 4.44 8.58 -1.54
C LEU A 91 4.94 8.46 -0.08
N ILE A 92 6.25 8.32 0.13
CA ILE A 92 6.85 8.27 1.47
C ILE A 92 6.58 9.59 2.23
N ILE A 93 6.75 10.74 1.58
CA ILE A 93 6.44 12.04 2.18
C ILE A 93 4.96 12.12 2.59
N LEU A 94 4.05 11.69 1.72
CA LEU A 94 2.60 11.66 2.04
C LEU A 94 2.30 10.73 3.21
N ARG A 95 2.94 9.57 3.28
CA ARG A 95 2.83 8.64 4.42
C ARG A 95 3.23 9.31 5.73
N ASP A 96 4.36 10.02 5.73
CA ASP A 96 4.88 10.66 6.92
C ASP A 96 4.00 11.85 7.33
N ILE A 97 3.49 12.64 6.37
CA ILE A 97 2.49 13.68 6.63
C ILE A 97 1.22 13.09 7.26
N CYS A 98 0.71 11.97 6.74
CA CYS A 98 -0.48 11.32 7.30
C CYS A 98 -0.23 10.71 8.69
N ALA A 99 1.02 10.38 9.02
CA ALA A 99 1.41 9.86 10.33
C ALA A 99 1.62 10.95 11.39
N GLN A 100 1.74 12.22 10.98
CA GLN A 100 1.80 13.33 11.91
C GLN A 100 0.44 13.43 12.60
N ASP A 101 0.38 12.86 13.82
CA ASP A 101 -0.78 12.98 14.68
C ASP A 101 -1.12 14.47 14.79
N GLY A 102 -2.37 14.80 14.52
CA GLY A 102 -2.93 16.09 14.88
C GLY A 102 -2.83 16.21 16.39
N LEU A 103 -1.67 16.65 16.89
CA LEU A 103 -1.44 17.00 18.28
C LEU A 103 -2.45 18.12 18.56
N GLY A 104 -3.63 17.69 18.97
CA GLY A 104 -4.83 18.47 19.20
C GLY A 104 -4.66 19.29 20.44
N ASP A 105 -3.74 20.25 20.37
CA ASP A 105 -3.67 21.42 21.22
C ASP A 105 -2.85 22.45 20.45
N LEU A 106 -3.55 23.21 19.58
CA LEU A 106 -3.41 24.65 19.38
C LEU A 106 -4.03 25.07 18.03
N LYS A 107 -5.18 25.74 18.16
CA LYS A 107 -5.87 26.62 17.18
C LYS A 107 -6.74 25.94 16.12
N LYS A 108 -8.05 26.10 16.34
CA LYS A 108 -9.20 25.60 15.58
C LYS A 108 -9.49 26.34 14.27
N ASP A 109 -8.60 27.25 13.86
CA ASP A 109 -8.85 28.22 12.77
C ASP A 109 -8.04 27.94 11.50
N SER A 110 -7.14 26.94 11.49
CA SER A 110 -6.40 26.53 10.29
C SER A 110 -6.93 25.20 9.73
N VAL A 111 -7.15 25.14 8.41
CA VAL A 111 -7.45 23.90 7.69
C VAL A 111 -6.32 22.89 7.97
N ASP A 112 -6.68 21.75 8.56
CA ASP A 112 -5.74 20.65 8.81
C ASP A 112 -5.14 20.18 7.47
N VAL A 113 -3.82 20.02 7.43
CA VAL A 113 -3.09 19.50 6.24
C VAL A 113 -3.73 18.19 5.79
N PHE A 114 -4.12 17.37 6.75
CA PHE A 114 -4.74 16.10 6.49
C PHE A 114 -6.12 16.23 5.82
N ASP A 115 -7.01 17.08 6.34
CA ASP A 115 -8.32 17.35 5.74
C ASP A 115 -8.18 17.89 4.32
N LEU A 116 -7.15 18.69 4.07
CA LEU A 116 -6.81 19.19 2.75
C LEU A 116 -6.40 18.07 1.79
N LEU A 117 -5.56 17.13 2.22
CA LEU A 117 -5.16 15.96 1.43
C LEU A 117 -6.34 15.04 1.13
N LEU A 118 -7.23 14.82 2.09
CA LEU A 118 -8.46 14.04 1.90
C LEU A 118 -9.40 14.70 0.90
N SER A 119 -9.62 16.02 1.03
CA SER A 119 -10.44 16.80 0.10
C SER A 119 -9.88 16.81 -1.32
N ASN A 120 -8.61 16.43 -1.49
CA ASN A 120 -7.93 16.26 -2.76
C ASN A 120 -7.76 14.78 -3.14
N ASP A 121 -8.68 13.90 -2.75
CA ASP A 121 -8.76 12.50 -3.19
C ASP A 121 -7.57 11.60 -2.83
N LEU A 122 -6.77 11.94 -1.80
CA LEU A 122 -5.63 11.08 -1.41
C LEU A 122 -6.09 9.63 -1.15
N THR A 123 -7.11 9.42 -0.31
CA THR A 123 -7.63 8.09 0.01
C THR A 123 -8.05 7.32 -1.24
N ASN A 124 -8.68 8.01 -2.21
CA ASN A 124 -9.20 7.41 -3.44
C ASN A 124 -8.09 6.95 -4.35
N VAL A 125 -7.07 7.79 -4.55
CA VAL A 125 -5.91 7.44 -5.36
C VAL A 125 -5.18 6.24 -4.76
N ILE A 126 -4.95 6.25 -3.44
CA ILE A 126 -4.21 5.17 -2.76
C ILE A 126 -4.99 3.85 -2.77
N LEU A 127 -6.30 3.87 -2.49
CA LEU A 127 -7.14 2.68 -2.55
C LEU A 127 -7.21 2.10 -3.97
N SER A 128 -7.40 2.96 -4.98
CA SER A 128 -7.48 2.54 -6.38
C SER A 128 -6.16 1.89 -6.82
N LEU A 129 -5.02 2.47 -6.44
CA LEU A 129 -3.71 1.89 -6.71
C LEU A 129 -3.55 0.53 -6.06
N LEU A 130 -3.91 0.39 -4.78
CA LEU A 130 -3.79 -0.89 -4.09
C LEU A 130 -4.70 -1.96 -4.69
N HIS A 131 -5.91 -1.57 -5.11
CA HIS A 131 -6.87 -2.45 -5.75
C HIS A 131 -6.38 -2.95 -7.12
N ASP A 132 -5.74 -2.08 -7.91
CA ASP A 132 -5.24 -2.44 -9.23
C ASP A 132 -3.99 -3.32 -9.21
N LEU A 133 -3.28 -3.38 -8.07
CA LEU A 133 -2.10 -4.22 -7.93
C LEU A 133 -2.45 -5.71 -7.92
N GLU A 134 -1.54 -6.55 -8.40
CA GLU A 134 -1.65 -8.01 -8.22
C GLU A 134 -1.84 -8.38 -6.74
N PRO A 135 -2.36 -9.56 -6.40
CA PRO A 135 -2.36 -10.01 -5.00
C PRO A 135 -0.93 -10.17 -4.45
N PRO A 136 -0.73 -10.06 -3.11
CA PRO A 136 0.54 -10.38 -2.46
C PRO A 136 1.10 -11.75 -2.85
N ALA A 137 2.43 -11.89 -2.80
CA ALA A 137 3.12 -13.04 -3.39
C ALA A 137 2.63 -14.41 -2.87
N ILE A 138 2.31 -14.52 -1.58
CA ILE A 138 1.78 -15.75 -0.97
C ILE A 138 0.40 -16.10 -1.53
N ILE A 139 -0.48 -15.11 -1.66
CA ILE A 139 -1.83 -15.30 -2.21
C ILE A 139 -1.74 -15.68 -3.71
N ARG A 140 -0.82 -15.08 -4.44
CA ARG A 140 -0.56 -15.42 -5.84
C ARG A 140 -0.07 -16.86 -6.02
N LYS A 141 0.87 -17.31 -5.16
CA LYS A 141 1.37 -18.71 -5.20
C LYS A 141 0.23 -19.70 -4.97
N THR A 142 -0.65 -19.43 -3.99
CA THR A 142 -1.81 -20.29 -3.73
C THR A 142 -2.81 -20.35 -4.87
N LEU A 143 -3.07 -19.24 -5.55
CA LEU A 143 -4.07 -19.17 -6.62
C LEU A 143 -3.62 -19.83 -7.92
N LYS A 144 -2.30 -19.85 -8.21
CA LYS A 144 -1.76 -20.46 -9.44
C LYS A 144 -1.83 -21.99 -9.43
N ASP A 145 -1.86 -22.60 -8.24
CA ASP A 145 -1.80 -24.05 -8.08
C ASP A 145 -3.18 -24.68 -7.87
N SER A 146 -4.22 -23.89 -7.58
CA SER A 146 -5.55 -24.40 -7.22
C SER A 146 -6.47 -24.74 -8.39
N GLU A 147 -6.30 -24.23 -9.61
CA GLU A 147 -7.12 -24.61 -10.78
C GLU A 147 -6.56 -24.03 -12.09
N ASN A 148 -6.75 -24.74 -13.22
CA ASN A 148 -6.73 -24.23 -14.60
C ASN A 148 -7.87 -23.20 -14.85
N ARG A 149 -8.16 -22.34 -13.87
CA ARG A 149 -8.99 -21.17 -14.08
C ARG A 149 -8.06 -20.03 -14.43
N GLU A 150 -8.07 -19.65 -15.70
CA GLU A 150 -7.85 -18.27 -16.07
C GLU A 150 -8.86 -17.42 -15.28
N LEU A 151 -8.52 -17.10 -14.02
CA LEU A 151 -8.96 -15.84 -13.46
C LEU A 151 -8.56 -14.83 -14.51
N ASN A 152 -9.50 -14.01 -14.97
CA ASN A 152 -9.24 -12.85 -15.80
C ASN A 152 -8.25 -11.95 -15.05
N LEU A 153 -6.96 -12.31 -15.07
CA LEU A 153 -5.82 -11.53 -14.64
C LEU A 153 -5.55 -10.51 -15.75
N GLY A 154 -6.62 -9.83 -16.19
CA GLY A 154 -6.55 -8.74 -17.12
C GLY A 154 -5.71 -7.66 -16.46
N SER A 155 -4.54 -7.39 -17.04
CA SER A 155 -3.64 -6.26 -16.76
C SER A 155 -3.54 -5.85 -15.28
N THR A 156 -3.26 -6.79 -14.38
CA THR A 156 -3.02 -6.43 -12.97
C THR A 156 -1.68 -5.72 -12.86
N LYS A 157 -1.67 -4.56 -12.21
CA LYS A 157 -0.49 -3.72 -12.06
C LYS A 157 0.53 -4.40 -11.16
N LEU A 158 1.81 -4.29 -11.51
CA LEU A 158 2.93 -4.77 -10.70
C LEU A 158 3.49 -3.64 -9.84
N CYS A 159 4.17 -4.00 -8.75
CA CYS A 159 4.82 -3.00 -7.91
C CYS A 159 6.02 -2.38 -8.66
N PRO A 160 6.05 -1.04 -8.80
CA PRO A 160 7.10 -0.30 -9.52
C PRO A 160 8.42 -0.23 -8.75
N TYR A 161 8.39 -0.37 -7.42
CA TYR A 161 9.55 -0.58 -6.56
C TYR A 161 9.23 -1.54 -5.41
N LYS A 162 10.26 -2.17 -4.82
CA LYS A 162 10.10 -3.02 -3.62
C LYS A 162 9.71 -2.19 -2.41
N GLY A 163 8.58 -2.50 -1.78
CA GLY A 163 7.99 -1.74 -0.68
C GLY A 163 6.82 -0.84 -1.07
N PHE A 164 6.51 -0.69 -2.38
CA PHE A 164 5.42 0.17 -2.83
C PHE A 164 4.06 -0.20 -2.22
N ARG A 165 3.72 -1.50 -2.21
CA ARG A 165 2.46 -1.96 -1.61
C ARG A 165 2.38 -1.65 -0.12
N ARG A 166 3.47 -1.86 0.61
CA ARG A 166 3.55 -1.51 2.04
C ARG A 166 3.29 -0.03 2.25
N ASP A 167 3.89 0.84 1.44
CA ASP A 167 3.73 2.28 1.59
C ASP A 167 2.26 2.73 1.34
N LEU A 168 1.58 2.13 0.36
CA LEU A 168 0.14 2.35 0.15
C LEU A 168 -0.68 1.93 1.39
N VAL A 169 -0.43 0.73 1.92
CA VAL A 169 -1.15 0.21 3.10
C VAL A 169 -0.90 1.08 4.33
N ALA A 170 0.32 1.59 4.50
CA ALA A 170 0.69 2.47 5.59
C ALA A 170 -0.09 3.80 5.54
N ILE A 171 -0.20 4.42 4.36
CA ILE A 171 -1.00 5.65 4.20
C ILE A 171 -2.46 5.39 4.56
N ILE A 172 -3.07 4.31 4.08
CA ILE A 172 -4.47 3.98 4.40
C ILE A 172 -4.66 3.86 5.92
N GLY A 173 -3.74 3.16 6.60
CA GLY A 173 -3.78 3.00 8.06
C GLY A 173 -3.64 4.31 8.82
N ASN A 174 -2.71 5.16 8.39
CA ASN A 174 -2.50 6.49 9.00
C ASN A 174 -3.70 7.40 8.77
N CYS A 175 -4.31 7.35 7.57
CA CYS A 175 -5.51 8.11 7.26
C CYS A 175 -6.71 7.69 8.12
N ALA A 176 -6.87 6.39 8.37
CA ALA A 176 -8.00 5.83 9.12
C ALA A 176 -7.93 6.05 10.64
N TYR A 177 -6.75 6.35 11.19
CA TYR A 177 -6.56 6.44 12.63
C TYR A 177 -7.46 7.50 13.27
N ARG A 178 -8.40 7.06 14.13
CA ARG A 178 -9.36 7.92 14.87
C ARG A 178 -10.21 8.85 14.00
N ARG A 179 -10.45 8.49 12.73
CA ARG A 179 -11.23 9.32 11.78
C ARG A 179 -12.37 8.52 11.16
N LYS A 180 -13.55 8.57 11.79
CA LYS A 180 -14.72 7.76 11.39
C LYS A 180 -15.18 8.01 9.95
N ASN A 181 -15.13 9.26 9.48
CA ASN A 181 -15.45 9.60 8.08
C ASN A 181 -14.57 8.84 7.08
N VAL A 182 -13.26 8.78 7.32
CA VAL A 182 -12.30 8.05 6.47
C VAL A 182 -12.53 6.54 6.59
N GLN A 183 -12.74 6.05 7.81
CA GLN A 183 -13.04 4.63 8.05
C GLN A 183 -14.30 4.17 7.29
N ASP A 184 -15.35 4.99 7.27
CA ASP A 184 -16.59 4.71 6.58
C ASP A 184 -16.43 4.79 5.05
N GLU A 185 -15.69 5.77 4.54
CA GLU A 185 -15.37 5.86 3.11
C GLU A 185 -14.62 4.62 2.63
N ILE A 186 -13.60 4.17 3.38
CA ILE A 186 -12.83 2.98 3.05
C ILE A 186 -13.73 1.74 3.07
N ARG A 187 -14.63 1.61 4.05
CA ARG A 187 -15.61 0.50 4.09
C ARG A 187 -16.52 0.49 2.86
N GLN A 188 -17.07 1.65 2.47
CA GLN A 188 -17.97 1.76 1.31
C GLN A 188 -17.30 1.33 0.00
N LYS A 189 -15.97 1.40 -0.08
CA LYS A 189 -15.17 0.99 -1.25
C LYS A 189 -14.62 -0.44 -1.13
N SER A 190 -15.21 -1.25 -0.26
CA SER A 190 -14.76 -2.63 0.03
C SER A 190 -13.30 -2.71 0.51
N GLY A 191 -12.77 -1.61 1.06
CA GLY A 191 -11.37 -1.50 1.47
C GLY A 191 -10.98 -2.39 2.65
N ILE A 192 -11.94 -2.80 3.50
CA ILE A 192 -11.70 -3.73 4.61
C ILE A 192 -11.22 -5.09 4.09
N LEU A 193 -11.92 -5.64 3.10
CA LEU A 193 -11.53 -6.92 2.48
C LEU A 193 -10.20 -6.80 1.73
N LEU A 194 -9.99 -5.67 1.04
CA LEU A 194 -8.73 -5.38 0.37
C LEU A 194 -7.55 -5.33 1.36
N LEU A 195 -7.72 -4.72 2.55
CA LEU A 195 -6.66 -4.66 3.56
C LEU A 195 -6.41 -6.00 4.25
N LEU A 196 -7.44 -6.83 4.44
CA LEU A 196 -7.28 -8.19 4.97
C LEU A 196 -6.32 -9.02 4.11
N GLN A 197 -6.37 -8.87 2.78
CA GLN A 197 -5.43 -9.53 1.87
C GLN A 197 -3.98 -9.11 2.09
N GLN A 198 -3.73 -7.94 2.68
CA GLN A 198 -2.37 -7.43 2.94
C GLN A 198 -1.81 -7.90 4.28
N CYS A 199 -2.58 -8.63 5.10
CA CYS A 199 -2.13 -9.19 6.39
C CYS A 199 -1.28 -10.46 6.22
N VAL A 200 -0.40 -10.48 5.22
CA VAL A 200 0.45 -11.63 4.86
C VAL A 200 1.90 -11.17 4.67
N THR A 201 2.84 -12.10 4.80
CA THR A 201 4.24 -11.83 4.48
C THR A 201 4.44 -11.70 2.98
N ASP A 202 5.33 -10.80 2.57
CA ASP A 202 5.66 -10.55 1.18
C ASP A 202 7.13 -10.13 1.08
N ASP A 203 7.93 -10.90 0.35
CA ASP A 203 9.39 -10.70 0.28
C ASP A 203 9.79 -9.40 -0.43
N ASP A 204 8.95 -8.92 -1.34
CA ASP A 204 9.15 -7.65 -2.05
C ASP A 204 8.64 -6.45 -1.23
N ASN A 205 7.89 -6.70 -0.15
CA ASN A 205 7.31 -5.68 0.71
C ASN A 205 7.55 -6.01 2.19
N PRO A 206 8.78 -5.77 2.70
CA PRO A 206 9.11 -5.98 4.11
C PRO A 206 8.13 -5.23 5.02
N TYR A 207 7.69 -5.87 6.10
CA TYR A 207 6.70 -5.35 7.05
C TYR A 207 5.27 -5.15 6.52
N LEU A 208 4.93 -5.69 5.33
CA LEU A 208 3.57 -5.59 4.79
C LEU A 208 2.52 -6.16 5.77
N ARG A 209 2.80 -7.32 6.38
CA ARG A 209 1.88 -7.96 7.34
C ARG A 209 1.57 -7.04 8.51
N GLU A 210 2.61 -6.47 9.10
CA GLU A 210 2.53 -5.60 10.28
C GLU A 210 1.74 -4.34 9.95
N TRP A 211 2.01 -3.71 8.80
CA TRP A 211 1.24 -2.58 8.31
C TRP A 211 -0.22 -2.96 7.99
N GLY A 212 -0.46 -4.14 7.41
CA GLY A 212 -1.82 -4.65 7.18
C GLY A 212 -2.62 -4.78 8.48
N ILE A 213 -2.02 -5.38 9.51
CA ILE A 213 -2.64 -5.53 10.84
C ILE A 213 -2.88 -4.16 11.48
N TRP A 214 -1.89 -3.26 11.41
CA TRP A 214 -2.00 -1.91 11.95
C TRP A 214 -3.14 -1.11 11.29
N SER A 215 -3.18 -1.12 9.96
CA SER A 215 -4.20 -0.42 9.18
C SER A 215 -5.60 -0.99 9.45
N LEU A 216 -5.72 -2.31 9.59
CA LEU A 216 -6.99 -2.95 9.97
C LEU A 216 -7.41 -2.53 11.39
N ARG A 217 -6.50 -2.55 12.36
CA ARG A 217 -6.77 -2.06 13.73
C ARG A 217 -7.29 -0.62 13.71
N ASN A 218 -6.67 0.27 12.93
CA ASN A 218 -7.12 1.66 12.79
C ASN A 218 -8.48 1.80 12.10
N LEU A 219 -8.81 0.93 11.14
CA LEU A 219 -10.13 0.91 10.49
C LEU A 219 -11.25 0.45 11.41
N LEU A 220 -10.95 -0.46 12.34
CA LEU A 220 -11.94 -1.06 13.24
C LEU A 220 -12.08 -0.29 14.56
N GLU A 221 -11.09 0.51 14.94
CA GLU A 221 -11.09 1.26 16.19
C GLU A 221 -12.28 2.24 16.25
N GLY A 222 -13.17 2.02 17.21
CA GLY A 222 -14.33 2.89 17.44
C GLY A 222 -15.42 2.83 16.36
N ASN A 223 -15.37 1.86 15.43
CA ASN A 223 -16.32 1.74 14.32
C ASN A 223 -17.00 0.37 14.30
N ALA A 224 -18.20 0.29 14.89
CA ALA A 224 -18.97 -0.95 15.02
C ALA A 224 -19.42 -1.49 13.65
N GLU A 225 -19.73 -0.61 12.70
CA GLU A 225 -20.14 -0.97 11.35
C GLU A 225 -19.00 -1.64 10.59
N ASN A 226 -17.76 -1.19 10.78
CA ASN A 226 -16.58 -1.84 10.21
C ASN A 226 -16.27 -3.17 10.93
N GLN A 227 -16.45 -3.23 12.25
CA GLN A 227 -16.27 -4.47 13.03
C GLN A 227 -17.25 -5.56 12.60
N GLN A 228 -18.50 -5.19 12.29
CA GLN A 228 -19.51 -6.13 11.83
C GLN A 228 -19.10 -6.82 10.52
N ILE A 229 -18.50 -6.08 9.57
CA ILE A 229 -18.00 -6.67 8.31
C ILE A 229 -17.00 -7.79 8.57
N VAL A 230 -16.12 -7.63 9.57
CA VAL A 230 -15.13 -8.65 9.93
C VAL A 230 -15.76 -9.79 10.73
N ALA A 231 -16.72 -9.49 11.61
CA ALA A 231 -17.45 -10.49 12.38
C ALA A 231 -18.31 -11.42 11.50
N ASP A 232 -18.80 -10.90 10.38
CA ASP A 232 -19.60 -11.66 9.40
C ASP A 232 -18.74 -12.56 8.48
N LEU A 233 -17.40 -12.45 8.56
CA LEU A 233 -16.51 -13.31 7.76
C LEU A 233 -16.56 -14.75 8.26
N GLN A 234 -16.89 -15.65 7.34
CA GLN A 234 -16.92 -17.08 7.60
C GLN A 234 -15.72 -17.76 6.96
N LEU A 235 -15.11 -18.68 7.70
CA LEU A 235 -14.02 -19.50 7.19
C LEU A 235 -14.58 -20.49 6.16
N GLN A 236 -14.16 -20.34 4.90
CA GLN A 236 -14.64 -21.19 3.78
C GLN A 236 -13.81 -22.46 3.57
N GLY A 237 -12.65 -22.58 4.23
CA GLY A 237 -11.76 -23.74 4.12
C GLY A 237 -10.29 -23.34 4.20
N SER A 238 -9.41 -24.33 4.02
CA SER A 238 -7.97 -24.13 3.81
C SER A 238 -7.63 -24.31 2.33
N VAL A 239 -6.59 -23.60 1.89
CA VAL A 239 -5.98 -23.81 0.57
C VAL A 239 -4.70 -24.62 0.76
N ASP A 240 -4.50 -25.61 -0.10
CA ASP A 240 -3.28 -26.41 -0.06
C ASP A 240 -2.07 -25.55 -0.42
N MET A 241 -1.08 -25.54 0.47
CA MET A 241 0.19 -24.84 0.26
C MET A 241 1.22 -25.85 -0.27
N PRO A 242 1.75 -25.69 -1.50
CA PRO A 242 2.74 -26.61 -2.06
C PRO A 242 4.00 -26.72 -1.19
N GLU A 243 4.39 -25.62 -0.54
CA GLU A 243 5.53 -25.56 0.37
C GLU A 243 5.33 -26.49 1.59
N LEU A 244 4.10 -26.57 2.13
CA LEU A 244 3.76 -27.50 3.20
C LEU A 244 3.62 -28.94 2.68
N ALA A 245 3.03 -29.12 1.50
CA ALA A 245 2.88 -30.44 0.91
C ALA A 245 4.24 -31.14 0.67
N ARG A 246 5.26 -30.37 0.25
CA ARG A 246 6.65 -30.86 0.12
C ARG A 246 7.26 -31.32 1.45
N LEU A 247 6.80 -30.76 2.57
CA LEU A 247 7.18 -31.18 3.91
C LEU A 247 6.28 -32.31 4.45
N GLY A 248 5.35 -32.83 3.64
CA GLY A 248 4.39 -33.85 4.06
C GLY A 248 3.32 -33.31 5.01
N LEU A 249 3.03 -32.00 4.96
CA LEU A 249 2.12 -31.29 5.84
C LEU A 249 0.97 -30.65 5.05
N LYS A 250 -0.21 -30.54 5.66
CA LYS A 250 -1.35 -29.77 5.14
C LYS A 250 -2.04 -29.01 6.26
N VAL A 251 -2.83 -28.00 5.89
CA VAL A 251 -3.65 -27.25 6.83
C VAL A 251 -5.08 -27.78 6.77
N GLU A 252 -5.65 -28.15 7.90
CA GLU A 252 -7.06 -28.51 8.05
C GLU A 252 -7.73 -27.55 9.03
N VAL A 253 -9.04 -27.41 8.92
CA VAL A 253 -9.85 -26.65 9.88
C VAL A 253 -10.37 -27.64 10.92
N ASP A 254 -10.00 -27.43 12.17
CA ASP A 254 -10.55 -28.21 13.26
C ASP A 254 -12.04 -27.87 13.41
N GLN A 255 -12.91 -28.87 13.24
CA GLN A 255 -14.37 -28.68 13.26
C GLN A 255 -14.92 -28.28 14.62
N ASN A 256 -14.19 -28.54 15.72
CA ASN A 256 -14.63 -28.19 17.07
C ASN A 256 -14.20 -26.78 17.46
N THR A 257 -13.01 -26.35 17.02
CA THR A 257 -12.45 -25.04 17.40
C THR A 257 -12.59 -23.98 16.30
N HIS A 258 -12.95 -24.38 15.08
CA HIS A 258 -12.91 -23.56 13.87
C HIS A 258 -11.55 -22.90 13.60
N ARG A 259 -10.47 -23.46 14.18
CA ARG A 259 -9.09 -22.97 14.00
C ARG A 259 -8.35 -23.80 12.96
N ALA A 260 -7.47 -23.15 12.22
CA ALA A 260 -6.54 -23.83 11.33
C ALA A 260 -5.53 -24.66 12.16
N LYS A 261 -5.33 -25.91 11.75
CA LYS A 261 -4.41 -26.88 12.34
C LYS A 261 -3.52 -27.47 11.26
N LEU A 262 -2.23 -27.57 11.55
CA LEU A 262 -1.28 -28.26 10.71
C LEU A 262 -1.35 -29.77 10.99
N VAL A 263 -1.54 -30.58 9.95
CA VAL A 263 -1.62 -32.05 10.05
C VAL A 263 -0.70 -32.71 9.04
N ASN A 264 -0.25 -33.93 9.33
CA ASN A 264 0.55 -34.72 8.40
C ASN A 264 -0.31 -35.23 7.25
N ILE A 265 0.25 -35.24 6.04
CA ILE A 265 -0.35 -35.88 4.87
C ILE A 265 -0.20 -37.41 5.05
N PRO A 266 -1.28 -38.19 4.99
CA PRO A 266 -1.21 -39.64 5.11
C PRO A 266 -0.27 -40.24 4.06
N GLY A 267 0.78 -40.96 4.50
CA GLY A 267 1.73 -41.63 3.62
C GLY A 267 3.06 -40.91 3.35
N SER A 268 3.29 -39.71 3.90
CA SER A 268 4.53 -38.94 3.69
C SER A 268 5.74 -39.36 4.55
N TYR A 269 5.59 -40.36 5.42
CA TYR A 269 6.71 -40.93 6.19
C TYR A 269 7.66 -41.72 5.27
N THR A 270 8.68 -41.07 4.75
CA THR A 270 9.91 -41.78 4.39
C THR A 270 10.65 -42.08 5.70
N LYS A 271 10.77 -43.37 6.04
CA LYS A 271 11.64 -43.80 7.15
C LYS A 271 13.05 -43.24 6.92
N PRO A 272 13.78 -42.80 7.97
CA PRO A 272 15.19 -42.51 7.83
C PRO A 272 15.88 -43.78 7.32
N VAL A 273 16.69 -43.66 6.28
CA VAL A 273 17.58 -44.74 5.83
C VAL A 273 18.64 -44.88 6.91
N GLU A 274 18.65 -46.03 7.61
CA GLU A 274 19.70 -46.44 8.55
C GLU A 274 21.05 -46.63 7.86
#